data_AF-A0A2V4WSZ5-F1
#
_entry.id   AF-A0A2V4WSZ5-F1
#
_cell.length_a   1.000
_cell.length_b   1.000
_cell.length_c   1.000
_cell.angle_alpha   90.00
_cell.angle_beta   90.00
_cell.angle_gamma   90.00
#
_symmetry.space_group_name_H-M   'P 1'
#
loop_
_entity.id
_entity.type
_entity.pdbx_description
1 polymer ?
#
loop_
_entity_poly.entity_id
_entity_poly.type
_entity_poly.pdbx_seq_one_letter_code
_entity_poly.pdbx_strand_id
1 'polypeptide(L)' 'MKTCDHINCDKQAIYTGHIYGRVSGSDNKDSFIPVNACDTHSEDDRFYPDKPLSETE' A
#
# COMPACT_ATOMS: atom_id res chain seq x y z
N MET A 1 -7.03 3.82 -12.91
CA MET A 1 -6.55 2.72 -12.04
C MET A 1 -5.18 3.07 -11.52
N LYS A 2 -4.94 2.89 -10.21
CA LYS A 2 -3.63 3.14 -9.59
C LYS A 2 -2.74 1.90 -9.77
N THR A 3 -1.42 2.09 -9.83
CA THR A 3 -0.43 1.01 -9.82
C THR A 3 -0.10 0.60 -8.39
N CYS A 4 0.43 -0.61 -8.21
CA CYS A 4 0.93 -1.05 -6.91
C CYS A 4 2.15 -0.24 -6.48
N ASP A 5 2.18 0.21 -5.22
CA ASP A 5 3.29 0.98 -4.64
C ASP A 5 4.48 0.10 -4.22
N HIS A 6 4.38 -1.23 -4.39
CA HIS A 6 5.51 -2.12 -4.14
C HIS A 6 6.61 -1.88 -5.18
N ILE A 7 7.85 -1.74 -4.71
CA ILE A 7 9.02 -1.52 -5.57
C ILE A 7 9.10 -2.62 -6.63
N ASN A 8 9.31 -2.22 -7.89
CA ASN A 8 9.33 -3.10 -9.07
C ASN A 8 8.03 -3.88 -9.33
N CYS A 9 6.87 -3.33 -8.95
CA CYS A 9 5.58 -3.89 -9.28
C CYS A 9 4.81 -3.01 -10.26
N ASP A 10 4.59 -3.52 -11.47
CA ASP A 10 3.78 -2.85 -12.50
C ASP A 10 2.32 -3.34 -12.53
N LYS A 11 1.92 -4.17 -11.56
CA LYS A 11 0.53 -4.65 -11.46
C LYS A 11 -0.40 -3.51 -11.04
N GLN A 12 -1.65 -3.60 -11.50
CA GLN A 12 -2.70 -2.70 -11.05
C GLN A 12 -3.00 -2.94 -9.57
N ALA A 13 -3.15 -1.87 -8.81
CA ALA A 13 -3.59 -1.95 -7.44
C ALA A 13 -5.10 -2.17 -7.39
N ILE A 14 -5.51 -3.10 -6.52
CA ILE A 14 -6.91 -3.45 -6.27
C ILE A 14 -7.31 -3.24 -4.80
N TYR A 15 -6.36 -2.94 -3.92
CA TYR A 15 -6.59 -2.57 -2.53
C TYR A 15 -5.89 -1.26 -2.19
N THR A 16 -6.54 -0.44 -1.37
CA THR A 16 -5.88 0.58 -0.58
C THR A 16 -5.69 0.09 0.84
N GLY A 17 -4.58 0.49 1.44
CA GLY A 17 -4.26 0.14 2.81
C GLY A 17 -3.11 0.94 3.35
N HIS A 18 -2.51 0.44 4.41
CA HIS A 18 -1.39 1.08 5.08
C HIS A 18 -0.28 0.07 5.35
N ILE A 19 0.97 0.49 5.31
CA ILE A 19 2.09 -0.25 5.88
C ILE A 19 2.58 0.47 7.12
N TYR A 20 3.04 -0.28 8.12
CA TYR A 20 3.71 0.32 9.27
C TYR A 20 5.21 0.45 9.00
N GLY A 21 5.73 1.66 9.02
CA GLY A 21 7.15 1.89 8.80
C GLY A 21 7.54 3.36 8.80
N ARG A 22 8.74 3.63 8.30
CA ARG A 22 9.29 4.99 8.22
C ARG A 22 9.56 5.37 6.78
N VAL A 23 9.13 6.56 6.41
CA VAL A 23 9.50 7.17 5.14
C VAL A 23 10.99 7.52 5.19
N SER A 24 11.77 6.95 4.28
CA SER A 24 13.21 7.24 4.19
C SER A 24 13.46 8.74 4.01
N GLY A 25 14.34 9.32 4.82
CA GLY A 25 14.63 10.76 4.82
C GLY A 25 13.66 11.62 5.64
N SER A 26 12.69 11.01 6.32
CA SER A 26 11.88 11.70 7.33
C SER A 26 12.51 11.53 8.72
N ASP A 27 12.68 12.63 9.45
CA ASP A 27 13.03 12.63 10.90
C ASP A 27 11.86 12.11 11.77
N ASN A 28 10.73 11.81 11.13
CA ASN A 28 9.52 11.33 11.81
C ASN A 28 9.65 9.86 12.23
N LYS A 29 8.98 9.56 13.34
CA LYS A 29 8.84 8.20 13.88
C LYS A 29 8.03 7.31 12.94
N ASP A 30 8.19 6.00 13.13
CA ASP A 30 7.42 4.98 12.43
C ASP A 30 5.92 5.26 12.55
N SER A 31 5.24 5.26 11.41
CA SER A 31 3.84 5.66 11.24
C SER A 31 3.16 4.76 10.22
N PHE A 32 1.84 4.82 10.14
CA PHE A 32 1.08 4.16 9.08
C PHE A 32 1.19 4.98 7.79
N ILE A 33 1.79 4.38 6.76
CA ILE A 33 2.00 5.01 5.46
C ILE A 33 0.94 4.45 4.50
N PRO A 34 0.05 5.29 3.95
CA PRO A 34 -0.97 4.84 3.01
C PRO A 34 -0.32 4.39 1.70
N VAL A 35 -0.72 3.22 1.20
CA VAL A 35 -0.19 2.59 -0.02
C VAL A 35 -1.30 1.85 -0.78
N ASN A 36 -1.09 1.65 -2.07
CA ASN A 36 -1.94 0.87 -2.96
C ASN A 36 -1.26 -0.48 -3.25
N ALA A 37 -1.98 -1.57 -3.07
CA ALA A 37 -1.47 -2.92 -3.28
C ALA A 37 -2.26 -3.65 -4.38
N CYS A 38 -1.55 -4.47 -5.16
CA CYS A 38 -2.18 -5.49 -6.00
C CYS A 38 -2.50 -6.72 -5.17
N ASP A 39 -3.28 -7.65 -5.73
CA ASP A 39 -3.70 -8.91 -5.09
C ASP A 39 -2.56 -9.65 -4.36
N THR A 40 -1.42 -9.78 -5.04
CA THR A 40 -0.24 -10.48 -4.48
C THR A 40 0.38 -9.74 -3.30
N HIS A 41 0.41 -8.41 -3.32
CA HIS A 41 1.03 -7.61 -2.26
C HIS A 41 0.06 -7.19 -1.17
N SER A 42 -1.24 -7.39 -1.36
CA SER A 42 -2.23 -7.26 -0.28
C SER A 42 -2.18 -8.42 0.71
N GLU A 43 -1.56 -9.53 0.34
CA GLU A 43 -1.34 -10.69 1.22
C GLU A 43 -0.06 -10.57 2.09
N ASP A 44 0.76 -9.51 1.93
CA ASP A 44 1.94 -9.30 2.77
C ASP A 44 1.50 -8.98 4.21
N ASP A 45 2.05 -9.68 5.20
CA ASP A 45 1.73 -9.49 6.63
C ASP A 45 1.93 -8.05 7.13
N ARG A 46 2.74 -7.23 6.44
CA ARG A 46 2.99 -5.83 6.80
C ARG A 46 2.00 -4.86 6.18
N PHE A 47 1.11 -5.35 5.31
CA PHE A 47 0.07 -4.56 4.68
C PHE A 47 -1.26 -4.70 5.45
N TYR A 48 -1.79 -3.57 5.88
CA TYR A 48 -3.07 -3.45 6.55
C TYR A 48 -4.12 -2.95 5.55
N PRO A 49 -4.94 -3.84 4.96
CA PRO A 49 -5.95 -3.45 3.98
C PRO A 49 -7.04 -2.58 4.65
N ASP A 50 -7.41 -1.48 3.99
CA ASP A 50 -8.50 -0.61 4.44
C ASP A 50 -9.77 -0.92 3.63
N LYS A 51 -9.68 -0.84 2.29
CA LYS A 51 -10.80 -1.04 1.35
C LYS A 51 -10.30 -1.57 0.00
N PRO A 52 -11.13 -2.31 -0.75
CA PRO A 52 -10.84 -2.57 -2.15
C PRO A 52 -10.98 -1.27 -2.97
N LEU A 53 -10.01 -1.03 -3.86
CA LEU A 53 -9.96 0.15 -4.75
C LEU A 53 -11.15 0.22 -5.71
N SER A 54 -11.82 -0.91 -5.97
CA SER A 54 -13.01 -0.99 -6.80
C SER A 54 -14.24 -0.29 -6.22
N GLU A 55 -14.22 0.09 -4.94
CA GLU A 55 -15.33 0.81 -4.29
C GLU A 55 -15.07 2.32 -4.15
N THR A 56 -13.96 2.83 -4.70
CA THR A 56 -13.65 4.28 -4.73
C THR A 56 -13.89 4.82 -6.14
N GLU A 57 -15.15 4.86 -6.57
CA GLU A 57 -15.63 5.56 -7.78
C GLU A 57 -16.44 6.81 -7.42
#